data_AF-A0A1X7BM09-F1
#
_entry.id   AF-A0A1X7BM09-F1
#
_cell.length_a   1.000
_cell.length_b   1.000
_cell.length_c   1.000
_cell.angle_alpha   90.00
_cell.angle_beta   90.00
_cell.angle_gamma   90.00
#
_symmetry.space_group_name_H-M   'P 1'
#
loop_
_entity.id
_entity.type
_entity.pdbx_description
1 polymer ?
#
loop_
_entity_poly.entity_id
_entity_poly.type
_entity_poly.pdbx_seq_one_letter_code
_entity_poly.pdbx_strand_id
1 'polypeptide(L)'
;MDHLLRLFDAGVDSGKIKKIRDTSRPNSRKQTVRGGEYDLTISGWEEYEAALSGLRPGRHGFIAMKYHDADLEEFVRDVVKPATKNGIGFELIDLRDVARAGVIDNIMRQQIRDSAFVIADLTHDNLGAYWEAGYAEGLGKPVIYICEKEKFEDSKTHFDTNHCTTVIWQKNEAEKFEVELVATLRRSLNLF
;
A
#
# COMPACT_ATOMS: atom_id res chain seq x y z
N MET A 1 -22.68 -0.79 16.45
CA MET A 1 -22.31 -1.44 17.74
C MET A 1 -21.98 -2.92 17.54
N ASP A 2 -22.78 -3.64 16.75
CA ASP A 2 -22.61 -5.09 16.49
C ASP A 2 -21.27 -5.51 15.87
N HIS A 3 -20.72 -4.71 14.95
CA HIS A 3 -19.47 -5.06 14.26
C HIS A 3 -18.23 -5.03 15.17
N LEU A 4 -18.14 -4.05 16.07
CA LEU A 4 -17.01 -3.92 17.00
C LEU A 4 -16.99 -5.05 18.04
N LEU A 5 -18.18 -5.46 18.51
CA LEU A 5 -18.31 -6.62 19.40
C LEU A 5 -17.87 -7.91 18.71
N ARG A 6 -18.30 -8.15 17.45
CA ARG A 6 -17.86 -9.31 16.68
C ARG A 6 -16.35 -9.37 16.45
N LEU A 7 -15.72 -8.22 16.17
CA LEU A 7 -14.26 -8.15 16.03
C LEU A 7 -13.54 -8.44 17.35
N PHE A 8 -14.06 -7.90 18.46
CA PHE A 8 -13.51 -8.14 19.78
C PHE A 8 -13.62 -9.62 20.16
N ASP A 9 -14.79 -10.23 19.99
CA ASP A 9 -15.02 -11.65 20.27
C ASP A 9 -14.12 -12.54 19.41
N ALA A 10 -13.97 -12.24 18.12
CA ALA A 10 -13.04 -12.96 17.25
C ALA A 10 -11.56 -12.83 17.71
N GLY A 11 -11.18 -11.66 18.25
CA GLY A 11 -9.86 -11.44 18.84
C GLY A 11 -9.65 -12.26 20.11
N VAL A 12 -10.68 -12.43 20.94
CA VAL A 12 -10.66 -13.28 22.14
C VAL A 12 -10.59 -14.76 21.73
N ASP A 13 -11.44 -15.21 20.81
CA ASP A 13 -11.50 -16.60 20.34
C ASP A 13 -10.20 -17.04 19.65
N SER A 14 -9.56 -16.13 18.92
CA SER A 14 -8.25 -16.39 18.28
C SER A 14 -7.05 -16.27 19.23
N GLY A 15 -7.28 -15.96 20.52
CA GLY A 15 -6.23 -15.84 21.54
C GLY A 15 -5.35 -14.60 21.40
N LYS A 16 -5.76 -13.63 20.59
CA LYS A 16 -5.04 -12.37 20.36
C LYS A 16 -5.36 -11.31 21.39
N ILE A 17 -6.55 -11.40 21.98
CA ILE A 17 -7.00 -10.57 23.09
C ILE A 17 -7.19 -11.49 24.29
N LYS A 18 -6.59 -11.14 25.43
CA LYS A 18 -6.69 -11.91 26.66
C LYS A 18 -7.32 -11.07 27.76
N LYS A 19 -8.31 -11.65 28.44
CA LYS A 19 -8.86 -11.07 29.66
C LYS A 19 -7.84 -11.17 30.79
N ILE A 20 -7.54 -10.03 31.41
CA ILE A 20 -6.59 -9.93 32.52
C ILE A 20 -7.32 -10.07 33.85
N ARG A 21 -8.45 -9.35 34.01
CA ARG A 21 -9.27 -9.43 35.23
C ARG A 21 -10.69 -8.97 34.98
N ASP A 22 -11.59 -9.43 35.84
CA ASP A 22 -12.90 -8.80 36.01
C ASP A 22 -12.74 -7.45 36.71
N THR A 23 -13.51 -6.47 36.26
CA THR A 23 -13.54 -5.13 36.81
C THR A 23 -14.98 -4.72 37.09
N SER A 24 -15.17 -3.93 38.13
CA SER A 24 -16.47 -3.32 38.39
C SER A 24 -16.29 -1.90 38.89
N ARG A 25 -17.16 -0.99 38.41
CA ARG A 25 -17.15 0.41 38.81
C ARG A 25 -18.58 0.91 38.93
N PRO A 26 -18.90 1.77 39.91
CA PRO A 26 -20.21 2.40 40.00
C PRO A 26 -20.39 3.40 38.86
N ASN A 27 -21.57 3.42 38.24
CA ASN A 27 -21.95 4.47 37.29
C ASN A 27 -22.51 5.70 38.02
N SER A 28 -22.86 6.75 37.26
CA SER A 28 -23.43 8.00 37.78
C SER A 28 -24.77 7.82 38.53
N ARG A 29 -25.45 6.69 38.34
CA ARG A 29 -26.69 6.31 39.04
C ARG A 29 -26.42 5.41 40.27
N LYS A 30 -25.16 5.30 40.72
CA LYS A 30 -24.72 4.41 41.81
C LYS A 30 -25.03 2.92 41.58
N GLN A 31 -25.24 2.51 40.34
CA GLN A 31 -25.37 1.10 39.99
C GLN A 31 -23.99 0.54 39.63
N THR A 32 -23.67 -0.66 40.13
CA THR A 32 -22.40 -1.33 39.82
C THR A 32 -22.44 -1.88 38.39
N VAL A 33 -21.58 -1.36 37.53
CA VAL A 33 -21.32 -1.92 36.20
C VAL A 33 -20.18 -2.91 36.32
N ARG A 34 -20.33 -4.09 35.71
CA ARG A 34 -19.30 -5.14 35.64
C ARG A 34 -18.78 -5.23 34.21
N GLY A 35 -17.49 -5.51 34.06
CA GLY A 35 -16.83 -5.71 32.78
C GLY A 35 -15.51 -6.47 32.94
N GLY A 36 -14.76 -6.61 31.86
CA GLY A 36 -13.40 -7.16 31.88
C GLY A 36 -12.37 -6.11 31.48
N GLU A 37 -11.17 -6.23 32.03
CA GLU A 37 -9.96 -5.59 31.52
C GLU A 37 -9.22 -6.60 30.64
N TYR A 38 -8.75 -6.14 29.48
CA TYR A 38 -8.19 -6.98 28.43
C TYR A 38 -6.90 -6.36 27.88
N ASP A 39 -5.94 -7.20 27.52
CA ASP A 39 -4.72 -6.81 26.83
C ASP A 39 -4.56 -7.59 25.51
N LEU A 40 -3.74 -7.04 24.60
CA LEU A 40 -3.21 -7.80 23.47
C LEU A 40 -2.16 -8.79 23.96
N THR A 41 -2.23 -10.03 23.47
CA THR A 41 -1.14 -11.01 23.62
C THR A 41 0.02 -10.66 22.69
N ILE A 42 1.16 -11.36 22.81
CA ILE A 42 2.29 -11.14 21.88
C ILE A 42 1.84 -11.32 20.43
N SER A 43 1.08 -12.36 20.12
CA SER A 43 0.51 -12.57 18.78
C SER A 43 -0.53 -11.51 18.39
N GLY A 44 -1.28 -10.98 19.36
CA GLY A 44 -2.16 -9.83 19.14
C GLY A 44 -1.41 -8.55 18.80
N TRP A 45 -0.28 -8.29 19.47
CA TRP A 45 0.62 -7.19 19.16
C TRP A 45 1.29 -7.35 17.81
N GLU A 46 1.77 -8.55 17.46
CA GLU A 46 2.33 -8.84 16.13
C GLU A 46 1.32 -8.55 15.01
N GLU A 47 0.06 -8.93 15.17
CA GLU A 47 -0.98 -8.62 14.18
C GLU A 47 -1.36 -7.14 14.13
N TYR A 48 -1.34 -6.46 15.28
CA TYR A 48 -1.56 -5.02 15.37
C TYR A 48 -0.44 -4.25 14.66
N GLU A 49 0.81 -4.56 15.00
CA GLU A 49 2.00 -3.99 14.36
C GLU A 49 1.99 -4.30 12.86
N ALA A 50 1.67 -5.53 12.46
CA ALA A 50 1.57 -5.88 11.04
C ALA A 50 0.46 -5.13 10.29
N ALA A 51 -0.64 -4.78 10.98
CA ALA A 51 -1.68 -3.94 10.41
C ALA A 51 -1.22 -2.47 10.27
N LEU A 52 -0.43 -1.97 11.22
CA LEU A 52 0.08 -0.60 11.23
C LEU A 52 1.22 -0.39 10.22
N SER A 53 2.17 -1.30 10.18
CA SER A 53 3.31 -1.29 9.23
C SER A 53 2.93 -1.77 7.84
N GLY A 54 1.66 -2.10 7.60
CA GLY A 54 1.21 -2.62 6.32
C GLY A 54 1.84 -3.96 5.93
N LEU A 55 2.34 -4.74 6.90
CA LEU A 55 2.78 -6.14 6.71
C LEU A 55 1.61 -7.10 6.49
N ARG A 56 0.34 -6.67 6.62
CA ARG A 56 -0.77 -7.42 6.03
C ARG A 56 -0.57 -7.44 4.51
N PRO A 57 -0.71 -8.60 3.84
CA PRO A 57 -0.66 -8.65 2.39
C PRO A 57 -1.74 -7.71 1.85
N GLY A 58 -1.30 -6.60 1.24
CA GLY A 58 -2.22 -5.69 0.59
C GLY A 58 -2.96 -6.42 -0.51
N ARG A 59 -4.08 -5.87 -0.97
CA ARG A 59 -4.97 -6.57 -1.92
C ARG A 59 -4.80 -6.13 -3.37
N HIS A 60 -4.03 -5.07 -3.58
CA HIS A 60 -3.80 -4.40 -4.86
C HIS A 60 -2.42 -3.74 -4.83
N GLY A 61 -1.87 -3.43 -6.00
CA GLY A 61 -0.80 -2.44 -6.13
C GLY A 61 -1.38 -1.04 -6.22
N PHE A 62 -0.60 -0.03 -5.81
CA PHE A 62 -0.93 1.38 -6.03
C PHE A 62 0.07 2.00 -7.00
N ILE A 63 -0.38 2.85 -7.94
CA ILE A 63 0.51 3.61 -8.82
C ILE A 63 0.42 5.11 -8.58
N ALA A 64 1.57 5.70 -8.32
CA ALA A 64 1.81 7.13 -8.20
C ALA A 64 2.38 7.66 -9.53
N MET A 65 1.67 8.57 -10.20
CA MET A 65 2.06 9.05 -11.54
C MET A 65 1.54 10.46 -11.81
N LYS A 66 2.08 11.13 -12.83
CA LYS A 66 1.50 12.37 -13.36
C LYS A 66 0.19 12.08 -14.10
N TYR A 67 -0.80 12.94 -13.89
CA TYR A 67 -2.06 12.91 -14.64
C TYR A 67 -2.04 13.85 -15.83
N HIS A 68 -2.95 13.60 -16.78
CA HIS A 68 -3.09 14.37 -18.02
C HIS A 68 -1.86 14.28 -18.92
N ASP A 69 -1.19 13.13 -18.87
CA ASP A 69 -0.13 12.75 -19.80
C ASP A 69 -0.62 11.54 -20.60
N ALA A 70 -0.99 11.75 -21.86
CA ALA A 70 -1.66 10.73 -22.67
C ALA A 70 -0.78 9.50 -22.89
N ASP A 71 0.53 9.72 -23.01
CA ASP A 71 1.52 8.71 -23.32
C ASP A 71 1.74 7.80 -22.12
N LEU A 72 1.94 8.40 -20.95
CA LEU A 72 2.06 7.67 -19.69
C LEU A 72 0.75 6.99 -19.30
N GLU A 73 -0.40 7.65 -19.48
CA GLU A 73 -1.71 7.07 -19.16
C GLU A 73 -2.05 5.87 -20.05
N GLU A 74 -1.75 5.95 -21.35
CA GLU A 74 -1.87 4.82 -22.28
C GLU A 74 -0.94 3.68 -21.88
N PHE A 75 0.33 3.97 -21.61
CA PHE A 75 1.29 2.95 -21.21
C PHE A 75 0.90 2.25 -19.90
N VAL A 76 0.45 3.01 -18.89
CA VAL A 76 -0.02 2.44 -17.63
C VAL A 76 -1.26 1.57 -17.83
N ARG A 77 -2.24 2.05 -18.61
CA ARG A 77 -3.49 1.32 -18.87
C ARG A 77 -3.24 0.02 -19.63
N ASP A 78 -2.41 0.06 -20.67
CA ASP A 78 -2.31 -1.04 -21.64
C ASP A 78 -1.14 -1.98 -21.35
N VAL A 79 -0.16 -1.57 -20.55
CA VAL A 79 1.03 -2.37 -20.23
C VAL A 79 1.15 -2.63 -18.73
N VAL A 80 1.24 -1.57 -17.90
CA VAL A 80 1.56 -1.72 -16.47
C VAL A 80 0.44 -2.42 -15.69
N LYS A 81 -0.82 -1.99 -15.88
CA LYS A 81 -1.99 -2.61 -15.22
C LYS A 81 -2.17 -4.09 -15.63
N PRO A 82 -2.11 -4.46 -16.92
CA PRO A 82 -2.13 -5.87 -17.34
C PRO A 82 -0.94 -6.69 -16.80
N ALA A 83 0.28 -6.15 -16.83
CA ALA A 83 1.48 -6.84 -16.35
C ALA A 83 1.38 -7.22 -14.87
N THR A 84 0.93 -6.29 -14.03
CA THR A 84 0.72 -6.56 -12.59
C THR A 84 -0.39 -7.59 -12.36
N LYS A 85 -1.53 -7.44 -13.02
CA LYS A 85 -2.66 -8.35 -12.90
C LYS A 85 -2.33 -9.77 -13.36
N ASN A 86 -1.74 -9.91 -14.55
CA ASN A 86 -1.47 -11.21 -15.16
C ASN A 86 -0.19 -11.85 -14.60
N GLY A 87 0.84 -11.04 -14.30
CA GLY A 87 2.14 -11.54 -13.89
C GLY A 87 2.25 -11.91 -12.42
N ILE A 88 1.52 -11.22 -11.53
CA ILE A 88 1.57 -11.43 -10.08
C ILE A 88 0.19 -11.49 -9.39
N GLY A 89 -0.91 -11.34 -10.13
CA GLY A 89 -2.27 -11.49 -9.58
C GLY A 89 -2.80 -10.29 -8.82
N PHE A 90 -2.18 -9.11 -8.96
CA PHE A 90 -2.59 -7.89 -8.27
C PHE A 90 -3.20 -6.89 -9.25
N GLU A 91 -4.41 -6.41 -8.96
CA GLU A 91 -4.94 -5.21 -9.62
C GLU A 91 -4.09 -4.00 -9.24
N LEU A 92 -3.84 -3.10 -10.18
CA LEU A 92 -3.10 -1.86 -9.95
C LEU A 92 -4.05 -0.67 -10.07
N ILE A 93 -4.16 0.10 -8.99
CA ILE A 93 -5.07 1.24 -8.88
C ILE A 93 -4.30 2.55 -8.77
N ASP A 94 -4.90 3.64 -9.23
CA ASP A 94 -4.45 5.00 -8.94
C ASP A 94 -5.54 5.77 -8.17
N LEU A 95 -5.24 7.01 -7.76
CA LEU A 95 -6.16 7.81 -6.94
C LEU A 95 -7.53 8.05 -7.60
N ARG A 96 -7.61 8.08 -8.92
CA ARG A 96 -8.87 8.29 -9.67
C ARG A 96 -9.82 7.10 -9.51
N ASP A 97 -9.28 5.91 -9.30
CA ASP A 97 -10.07 4.68 -9.11
C ASP A 97 -10.83 4.68 -7.76
N VAL A 98 -10.40 5.50 -6.79
CA VAL A 98 -10.90 5.48 -5.41
C VAL A 98 -11.41 6.82 -4.89
N ALA A 99 -11.21 7.91 -5.63
CA ALA A 99 -11.55 9.25 -5.18
C ALA A 99 -13.07 9.40 -4.92
N ARG A 100 -13.43 9.96 -3.76
CA ARG A 100 -14.80 10.38 -3.40
C ARG A 100 -14.76 11.83 -2.93
N ALA A 101 -15.89 12.54 -3.03
CA ALA A 101 -15.97 13.94 -2.62
C ALA A 101 -15.58 14.12 -1.13
N GLY A 102 -14.62 15.01 -0.85
CA GLY A 102 -14.42 15.58 0.50
C GLY A 102 -13.01 15.48 1.08
N VAL A 103 -12.24 14.39 0.88
CA VAL A 103 -10.87 14.28 1.45
C VAL A 103 -9.98 13.36 0.61
N ILE A 104 -9.37 13.90 -0.44
CA ILE A 104 -8.55 13.13 -1.40
C ILE A 104 -7.28 12.57 -0.72
N ASP A 105 -6.60 13.38 0.09
CA ASP A 105 -5.30 12.99 0.65
C ASP A 105 -5.37 11.83 1.65
N ASN A 106 -6.45 11.76 2.44
CA ASN A 106 -6.61 10.66 3.40
C ASN A 106 -6.95 9.35 2.68
N ILE A 107 -7.71 9.43 1.58
CA ILE A 107 -8.00 8.27 0.73
C ILE A 107 -6.70 7.75 0.11
N MET A 108 -5.87 8.66 -0.44
CA MET A 108 -4.57 8.30 -1.01
C MET A 108 -3.66 7.63 0.03
N ARG A 109 -3.46 8.24 1.21
CA ARG A 109 -2.66 7.64 2.29
C ARG A 109 -3.17 6.29 2.75
N GLN A 110 -4.49 6.11 2.75
CA GLN A 110 -5.12 4.83 3.06
C GLN A 110 -4.84 3.80 1.98
N GLN A 111 -5.01 4.13 0.70
CA GLN A 111 -4.73 3.19 -0.39
C GLN A 111 -3.26 2.75 -0.41
N ILE A 112 -2.32 3.68 -0.18
CA ILE A 112 -0.89 3.33 -0.08
C ILE A 112 -0.63 2.40 1.12
N ARG A 113 -1.29 2.63 2.27
CA ARG A 113 -1.14 1.74 3.43
C ARG A 113 -1.71 0.34 3.16
N ASP A 114 -2.83 0.27 2.45
CA ASP A 114 -3.57 -0.95 2.16
C ASP A 114 -3.03 -1.72 0.92
N SER A 115 -2.10 -1.12 0.15
CA SER A 115 -1.50 -1.74 -1.03
C SER A 115 -0.43 -2.77 -0.68
N ALA A 116 -0.19 -3.73 -1.57
CA ALA A 116 0.88 -4.73 -1.41
C ALA A 116 2.25 -4.17 -1.81
N PHE A 117 2.25 -3.25 -2.77
CA PHE A 117 3.41 -2.54 -3.29
C PHE A 117 2.96 -1.20 -3.89
N VAL A 118 3.92 -0.33 -4.13
CA VAL A 118 3.72 0.92 -4.88
C VAL A 118 4.60 0.91 -6.12
N ILE A 119 4.03 1.33 -7.25
CA ILE A 119 4.78 1.72 -8.44
C ILE A 119 4.79 3.25 -8.50
N ALA A 120 5.95 3.86 -8.71
CA ALA A 120 6.07 5.31 -8.86
C ALA A 120 6.71 5.67 -10.19
N ASP A 121 5.97 6.41 -11.04
CA ASP A 121 6.52 6.98 -12.26
C ASP A 121 7.27 8.28 -11.96
N LEU A 122 8.53 8.33 -12.38
CA LEU A 122 9.44 9.46 -12.16
C LEU A 122 9.68 10.28 -13.43
N THR A 123 8.99 9.98 -14.53
CA THR A 123 9.23 10.55 -15.86
C THR A 123 9.12 12.08 -15.90
N HIS A 124 8.22 12.65 -15.10
CA HIS A 124 7.92 14.09 -15.16
C HIS A 124 8.37 14.87 -13.92
N ASP A 125 9.27 14.31 -13.12
CA ASP A 125 9.68 14.90 -11.85
C ASP A 125 8.49 15.28 -10.94
N ASN A 126 7.43 14.46 -10.97
CA ASN A 126 6.19 14.75 -10.25
C ASN A 126 6.42 14.68 -8.73
N LEU A 127 6.41 15.84 -8.07
CA LEU A 127 6.60 15.96 -6.62
C LEU A 127 5.60 15.10 -5.81
N GLY A 128 4.37 14.95 -6.29
CA GLY A 128 3.37 14.07 -5.69
C GLY A 128 3.80 12.60 -5.74
N ALA A 129 4.31 12.14 -6.90
CA ALA A 129 4.77 10.77 -7.06
C ALA A 129 5.98 10.45 -6.15
N TYR A 130 6.94 11.38 -6.03
CA TYR A 130 8.04 11.25 -5.07
C TYR A 130 7.55 11.22 -3.61
N TRP A 131 6.60 12.08 -3.26
CA TRP A 131 6.05 12.11 -1.90
C TRP A 131 5.32 10.81 -1.55
N GLU A 132 4.51 10.28 -2.48
CA GLU A 132 3.78 9.03 -2.31
C GLU A 132 4.73 7.82 -2.21
N ALA A 133 5.80 7.79 -3.03
CA ALA A 133 6.86 6.80 -2.95
C ALA A 133 7.57 6.85 -1.58
N GLY A 134 8.01 8.03 -1.14
CA GLY A 134 8.66 8.19 0.16
C GLY A 134 7.75 7.83 1.33
N TYR A 135 6.45 8.15 1.25
CA TYR A 135 5.47 7.72 2.25
C TYR A 135 5.33 6.19 2.28
N ALA A 136 5.31 5.52 1.13
CA ALA A 136 5.24 4.07 1.03
C ALA A 136 6.52 3.39 1.58
N GLU A 137 7.70 3.89 1.23
CA GLU A 137 8.98 3.40 1.78
C GLU A 137 9.04 3.59 3.30
N GLY A 138 8.58 4.74 3.81
CA GLY A 138 8.49 5.00 5.24
C GLY A 138 7.54 4.05 6.00
N LEU A 139 6.58 3.46 5.31
CA LEU A 139 5.72 2.38 5.83
C LEU A 139 6.36 0.98 5.69
N GLY A 140 7.52 0.86 5.06
CA GLY A 140 8.16 -0.44 4.78
C GLY A 140 7.54 -1.19 3.60
N LYS A 141 6.78 -0.51 2.74
CA LYS A 141 6.20 -1.13 1.53
C LYS A 141 7.27 -1.25 0.44
N PRO A 142 7.26 -2.33 -0.35
CA PRO A 142 8.05 -2.38 -1.58
C PRO A 142 7.63 -1.28 -2.55
N VAL A 143 8.59 -0.47 -2.96
CA VAL A 143 8.42 0.58 -3.98
C VAL A 143 9.24 0.22 -5.21
N ILE A 144 8.58 0.23 -6.37
CA ILE A 144 9.18 -0.03 -7.67
C ILE A 144 9.11 1.27 -8.46
N TYR A 145 10.27 1.80 -8.84
CA TYR A 145 10.33 3.00 -9.66
C TYR A 145 10.25 2.63 -11.14
N ILE A 146 9.50 3.42 -11.90
CA ILE A 146 9.50 3.36 -13.37
C ILE A 146 9.84 4.75 -13.92
N CYS A 147 10.50 4.80 -15.07
CA CYS A 147 10.84 6.05 -15.72
C CYS A 147 10.96 5.85 -17.22
N GLU A 148 10.52 6.81 -18.01
CA GLU A 148 10.69 6.80 -19.45
C GLU A 148 12.17 6.83 -19.81
N LYS A 149 12.55 6.03 -20.80
CA LYS A 149 13.94 5.90 -21.25
C LYS A 149 14.58 7.23 -21.64
N GLU A 150 13.88 8.04 -22.42
CA GLU A 150 14.42 9.33 -22.90
C GLU A 150 14.71 10.27 -21.71
N LYS A 151 13.76 10.40 -20.78
CA LYS A 151 13.97 11.15 -19.53
C LYS A 151 15.14 10.59 -18.71
N PHE A 152 15.19 9.28 -18.55
CA PHE A 152 16.21 8.63 -17.74
C PHE A 152 17.61 8.76 -18.32
N GLU A 153 17.74 8.79 -19.65
CA GLU A 153 19.02 8.99 -20.34
C GLU A 153 19.47 10.45 -20.31
N ASP A 154 18.55 11.41 -20.43
CA ASP A 154 18.84 12.85 -20.42
C ASP A 154 19.31 13.34 -19.03
N SER A 155 18.49 13.14 -18.00
CA SER A 155 18.74 13.75 -16.68
C SER A 155 18.82 12.76 -15.52
N LYS A 156 18.61 11.45 -15.78
CA LYS A 156 18.34 10.45 -14.73
C LYS A 156 17.12 10.84 -13.87
N THR A 157 16.90 10.12 -12.77
CA THR A 157 15.87 10.47 -11.77
C THR A 157 16.46 11.38 -10.70
N HIS A 158 15.64 11.85 -9.76
CA HIS A 158 16.12 12.68 -8.65
C HIS A 158 17.21 11.95 -7.84
N PHE A 159 18.11 12.72 -7.21
CA PHE A 159 19.27 12.20 -6.47
C PHE A 159 18.90 11.09 -5.47
N ASP A 160 17.83 11.30 -4.70
CA ASP A 160 17.38 10.37 -3.67
C ASP A 160 16.97 9.00 -4.23
N THR A 161 16.54 8.93 -5.50
CA THR A 161 16.08 7.71 -6.17
C THR A 161 17.09 7.11 -7.14
N ASN A 162 18.21 7.79 -7.45
CA ASN A 162 19.15 7.36 -8.49
C ASN A 162 19.87 6.03 -8.20
N HIS A 163 19.89 5.59 -6.94
CA HIS A 163 20.45 4.30 -6.54
C HIS A 163 19.39 3.20 -6.38
N CYS A 164 18.11 3.55 -6.49
CA CYS A 164 17.01 2.61 -6.44
C CYS A 164 16.82 1.93 -7.80
N THR A 165 16.47 0.64 -7.79
CA THR A 165 16.14 -0.08 -9.02
C THR A 165 14.97 0.62 -9.72
N THR A 166 15.22 1.11 -10.93
CA THR A 166 14.22 1.75 -11.78
C THR A 166 14.02 0.90 -13.03
N VAL A 167 12.79 0.45 -13.26
CA VAL A 167 12.43 -0.29 -14.48
C VAL A 167 12.12 0.71 -15.59
N ILE A 168 12.90 0.66 -16.66
CA ILE A 168 12.85 1.67 -17.72
C ILE A 168 11.78 1.31 -18.74
N TRP A 169 10.87 2.25 -19.03
CA TRP A 169 9.84 2.06 -20.02
C TRP A 169 10.09 2.84 -21.31
N GLN A 170 9.65 2.27 -22.43
CA GLN A 170 9.60 2.91 -23.74
C GLN A 170 8.43 2.30 -24.51
N LYS A 171 7.63 3.12 -25.20
CA LYS A 171 6.39 2.67 -25.85
C LYS A 171 6.56 1.47 -26.79
N ASN A 172 7.67 1.42 -27.52
CA ASN A 172 7.98 0.35 -28.48
C ASN A 172 8.72 -0.86 -27.86
N GLU A 173 9.01 -0.86 -26.55
CA GLU A 173 9.67 -1.94 -25.83
C GLU A 173 8.76 -2.53 -24.71
N ALA A 174 7.44 -2.51 -24.89
CA ALA A 174 6.44 -2.90 -23.87
C ALA A 174 6.63 -4.33 -23.33
N GLU A 175 6.89 -5.32 -24.18
CA GLU A 175 7.10 -6.72 -23.76
C GLU A 175 8.33 -6.87 -22.84
N LYS A 176 9.42 -6.18 -23.18
CA LYS A 176 10.64 -6.17 -22.37
C LYS A 176 10.38 -5.53 -21.01
N PHE A 177 9.68 -4.39 -21.00
CA PHE A 177 9.29 -3.72 -19.77
C PHE A 177 8.43 -4.64 -18.89
N GLU A 178 7.43 -5.32 -19.46
CA GLU A 178 6.56 -6.24 -18.70
C GLU A 178 7.36 -7.34 -18.01
N VAL A 179 8.27 -8.00 -18.74
CA VAL A 179 9.12 -9.07 -18.18
C VAL A 179 9.96 -8.54 -17.02
N GLU A 180 10.58 -7.36 -17.19
CA GLU A 180 11.44 -6.76 -16.17
C GLU A 180 10.65 -6.29 -14.94
N LEU A 181 9.49 -5.67 -15.16
CA LEU A 181 8.58 -5.22 -14.10
C LEU A 181 8.10 -6.41 -13.27
N VAL A 182 7.59 -7.47 -13.91
CA VAL A 182 7.08 -8.66 -13.23
C VAL A 182 8.20 -9.35 -12.45
N ALA A 183 9.39 -9.50 -13.04
CA ALA A 183 10.53 -10.09 -12.34
C ALA A 183 10.95 -9.27 -11.12
N THR A 184 10.93 -7.94 -11.24
CA THR A 184 11.24 -7.01 -10.14
C THR A 184 10.21 -7.10 -9.02
N LEU A 185 8.92 -7.08 -9.36
CA LEU A 185 7.84 -7.24 -8.38
C LEU A 185 7.91 -8.59 -7.66
N ARG A 186 8.15 -9.69 -8.38
CA ARG A 186 8.29 -11.03 -7.78
C ARG A 186 9.43 -11.08 -6.76
N ARG A 187 10.59 -10.51 -7.09
CA ARG A 187 11.74 -10.41 -6.16
C ARG A 187 11.39 -9.55 -4.95
N SER A 188 10.82 -8.37 -5.16
CA SER A 188 10.49 -7.42 -4.08
C SER A 188 9.41 -7.94 -3.13
N LEU A 189 8.52 -8.80 -3.63
CA LEU A 189 7.42 -9.39 -2.86
C LEU A 189 7.70 -10.82 -2.39
N ASN A 190 8.90 -11.37 -2.64
CA ASN A 190 9.26 -12.76 -2.35
C ASN A 190 8.27 -13.80 -2.93
N LEU A 191 7.79 -13.56 -4.15
CA LEU A 191 6.92 -14.45 -4.92
C LEU A 191 7.80 -15.33 -5.82
N PHE A 192 8.15 -16.55 -5.36
CA PHE A 192 8.97 -17.52 -6.09
C PHE A 192 8.12 -18.56 -6.83
#